data_AF-A0A957T319-F1
#
_entry.id   AF-A0A957T319-F1
#
_cell.length_a   1.000
_cell.length_b   1.000
_cell.length_c   1.000
_cell.angle_alpha   90.00
_cell.angle_beta   90.00
_cell.angle_gamma   90.00
#
_symmetry.space_group_name_H-M   'P 1'
#
loop_
_entity.id
_entity.type
_entity.pdbx_description
1 polymer ?
#
loop_
_entity_poly.entity_id
_entity_poly.type
_entity_poly.pdbx_seq_one_letter_code
_entity_poly.pdbx_strand_id
1 'polypeptide(L)'
;MPTQPSSDLQLYTALDSAKIVETVERLTRRIYERFPDSGLYQVSLQLLAQAHQSQERAAYIARPMHWIRLIIGLLIAVVILGFVATIWALTTADIAIQGFSFFEFIQTVEAGINDIIFLGAGIFFLVTVEVRIKRNRALKALNELRAIAHVIDMHQLTKDPDRLISGRSDTRSSPKTTLNAFLLRRYLDYCSE
;
A
#
# COMPACT_ATOMS: atom_id res chain seq x y z
N MET A 1 -12.56 38.97 11.95
CA MET A 1 -12.94 37.86 11.07
C MET A 1 -11.68 37.28 10.45
N PRO A 2 -11.12 36.18 10.99
CA PRO A 2 -9.99 35.49 10.35
C PRO A 2 -10.49 34.17 9.73
N THR A 3 -10.33 34.07 8.42
CA THR A 3 -10.52 32.86 7.62
C THR A 3 -9.52 31.79 8.05
N GLN A 4 -9.98 30.63 8.51
CA GLN A 4 -9.18 29.41 8.56
C GLN A 4 -9.29 28.67 7.22
N PRO A 5 -8.24 28.63 6.37
CA PRO A 5 -8.28 27.93 5.09
C PRO A 5 -7.48 26.61 5.11
N SER A 6 -7.11 26.08 6.27
CA SER A 6 -6.16 24.96 6.39
C SER A 6 -6.79 23.57 6.59
N SER A 7 -8.08 23.47 6.95
CA SER A 7 -8.77 22.18 7.12
C SER A 7 -9.21 21.55 5.81
N ASP A 8 -9.63 22.37 4.84
CA ASP A 8 -10.32 21.89 3.65
C ASP A 8 -9.36 21.32 2.60
N LEU A 9 -8.12 21.80 2.53
CA LEU A 9 -7.08 21.28 1.63
C LEU A 9 -6.54 19.90 2.03
N GLN A 10 -6.54 19.57 3.33
CA GLN A 10 -6.20 18.22 3.78
C GLN A 10 -7.29 17.20 3.41
N LEU A 11 -8.55 17.65 3.31
CA LEU A 11 -9.69 16.82 2.92
C LEU A 11 -9.60 16.33 1.46
N TYR A 12 -8.93 17.08 0.57
CA TYR A 12 -8.73 16.69 -0.83
C TYR A 12 -7.46 15.85 -1.06
N THR A 13 -6.57 15.75 -0.07
CA THR A 13 -5.30 15.00 -0.20
C THR A 13 -5.41 13.57 0.32
N ALA A 14 -6.36 13.31 1.22
CA ALA A 14 -6.63 11.97 1.76
C ALA A 14 -7.97 11.46 1.25
N LEU A 15 -7.94 10.37 0.47
CA LEU A 15 -9.18 9.67 0.08
C LEU A 15 -9.83 9.07 1.33
N ASP A 16 -11.04 9.53 1.64
CA ASP A 16 -11.87 8.97 2.70
C ASP A 16 -12.43 7.61 2.24
N SER A 17 -11.89 6.54 2.82
CA SER A 17 -12.30 5.17 2.53
C SER A 17 -13.81 4.93 2.68
N ALA A 18 -14.48 5.62 3.61
CA ALA A 18 -15.93 5.47 3.81
C ALA A 18 -16.71 6.07 2.63
N LYS A 19 -16.29 7.24 2.14
CA LYS A 19 -16.91 7.87 0.96
C LYS A 19 -16.68 7.08 -0.32
N ILE A 20 -15.54 6.39 -0.46
CA ILE A 20 -15.31 5.48 -1.60
C ILE A 20 -16.34 4.35 -1.57
N VAL A 21 -16.49 3.67 -0.44
CA VAL A 21 -17.43 2.56 -0.28
C VAL A 21 -18.86 3.03 -0.59
N GLU A 22 -19.29 4.16 -0.03
CA GLU A 22 -20.61 4.75 -0.31
C GLU A 22 -20.81 5.03 -1.81
N THR A 23 -19.78 5.55 -2.48
CA THR A 23 -19.84 5.83 -3.91
C THR A 23 -19.97 4.56 -4.74
N VAL A 24 -19.18 3.53 -4.44
CA VAL A 24 -19.25 2.22 -5.11
C VAL A 24 -20.59 1.54 -4.85
N GLU A 25 -21.13 1.65 -3.64
CA GLU A 25 -22.44 1.09 -3.30
C GLU A 25 -23.55 1.76 -4.12
N ARG A 26 -23.55 3.09 -4.17
CA ARG A 26 -24.51 3.86 -4.97
C ARG A 26 -24.39 3.56 -6.47
N LEU A 27 -23.17 3.38 -6.99
CA LEU A 27 -22.95 2.96 -8.37
C LEU A 27 -23.50 1.55 -8.62
N THR A 28 -23.21 0.60 -7.73
CA THR A 28 -23.70 -0.78 -7.80
C THR A 28 -25.23 -0.83 -7.84
N ARG A 29 -25.90 -0.03 -7.02
CA ARG A 29 -27.37 0.07 -7.00
C ARG A 29 -27.93 0.63 -8.33
N ARG A 30 -27.31 1.69 -8.86
CA ARG A 30 -27.69 2.27 -10.18
C ARG A 30 -27.47 1.31 -11.34
N ILE A 31 -26.45 0.45 -11.26
CA ILE A 31 -26.21 -0.61 -12.24
C ILE A 31 -27.27 -1.70 -12.10
N TYR A 32 -27.59 -2.15 -10.89
CA TYR A 32 -28.62 -3.15 -10.64
C TYR A 32 -30.00 -2.74 -11.18
N GLU A 33 -30.43 -1.51 -10.88
CA GLU A 33 -31.73 -0.98 -11.33
C GLU A 33 -31.89 -0.96 -12.86
N ARG A 34 -30.78 -0.95 -13.61
CA ARG A 34 -30.81 -0.83 -15.07
C ARG A 34 -30.33 -2.08 -15.80
N PHE A 35 -29.44 -2.85 -15.21
CA PHE A 35 -28.77 -4.00 -15.81
C PHE A 35 -28.61 -5.17 -14.80
N PRO A 36 -29.71 -5.69 -14.24
CA PRO A 36 -29.67 -6.65 -13.13
C PRO A 36 -28.96 -7.98 -13.49
N ASP A 37 -29.11 -8.44 -14.73
CA ASP A 37 -28.53 -9.71 -15.20
C ASP A 37 -27.21 -9.52 -15.96
N SER A 38 -26.58 -8.35 -15.87
CA SER A 38 -25.36 -8.06 -16.62
C SER A 38 -24.09 -8.53 -15.91
N GLY A 39 -23.07 -8.90 -16.69
CA GLY A 39 -21.72 -9.13 -16.16
C GLY A 39 -21.15 -7.91 -15.43
N LEU A 40 -21.52 -6.69 -15.85
CA LEU A 40 -21.15 -5.46 -15.17
C LEU A 40 -21.67 -5.37 -13.73
N TYR A 41 -22.91 -5.83 -13.47
CA TYR A 41 -23.44 -5.89 -12.12
C TYR A 41 -22.65 -6.87 -11.24
N GLN A 42 -22.27 -8.02 -11.78
CA GLN A 42 -21.44 -8.98 -11.05
C GLN A 42 -20.06 -8.41 -10.71
N VAL A 43 -19.46 -7.66 -11.64
CA VAL A 43 -18.16 -7.00 -11.42
C VAL A 43 -18.28 -5.85 -10.41
N SER A 44 -19.37 -5.07 -10.43
CA SER A 44 -19.58 -4.00 -9.45
C SER A 44 -19.81 -4.53 -8.03
N LEU A 45 -20.48 -5.68 -7.88
CA LEU A 45 -20.56 -6.39 -6.60
C LEU A 45 -19.18 -6.84 -6.09
N GLN A 46 -18.33 -7.38 -6.97
CA GLN A 46 -16.95 -7.75 -6.60
C GLN A 46 -16.13 -6.52 -6.19
N LEU A 47 -16.28 -5.41 -6.90
CA LEU A 47 -15.64 -4.14 -6.55
C LEU A 47 -16.11 -3.62 -5.20
N LEU A 48 -17.41 -3.67 -4.92
CA LEU A 48 -17.99 -3.28 -3.63
C LEU A 48 -17.45 -4.14 -2.48
N ALA A 49 -17.43 -5.46 -2.65
CA ALA A 49 -16.85 -6.38 -1.68
C ALA A 49 -15.36 -6.08 -1.43
N GLN A 50 -14.60 -5.82 -2.49
CA GLN A 50 -13.19 -5.46 -2.37
C GLN A 50 -12.99 -4.08 -1.72
N ALA A 51 -13.88 -3.11 -1.96
CA ALA A 51 -13.85 -1.79 -1.32
C ALA A 51 -14.04 -1.92 0.20
N HIS A 52 -15.01 -2.71 0.66
CA HIS A 52 -15.20 -3.02 2.08
C HIS A 52 -13.96 -3.69 2.70
N GLN A 53 -13.42 -4.73 2.06
CA GLN A 53 -12.21 -5.38 2.55
C GLN A 53 -11.00 -4.42 2.57
N SER A 54 -10.91 -3.53 1.60
CA SER A 54 -9.82 -2.56 1.51
C SER A 54 -9.93 -1.48 2.59
N GLN A 55 -11.14 -1.08 2.99
CA GLN A 55 -11.36 -0.16 4.10
C GLN A 55 -10.84 -0.75 5.42
N GLU A 56 -11.18 -2.00 5.73
CA GLU A 56 -10.70 -2.69 6.93
C GLU A 56 -9.18 -2.92 6.88
N ARG A 57 -8.66 -3.37 5.73
CA ARG A 57 -7.22 -3.62 5.55
C ARG A 57 -6.40 -2.34 5.58
N ALA A 58 -6.89 -1.23 5.03
CA ALA A 58 -6.20 0.06 5.05
C ALA A 58 -6.01 0.56 6.49
N ALA A 59 -7.05 0.47 7.31
CA ALA A 59 -6.98 0.79 8.73
C ALA A 59 -5.95 -0.10 9.47
N TYR A 60 -5.85 -1.38 9.10
CA TYR A 60 -4.87 -2.30 9.67
C TYR A 60 -3.43 -2.06 9.19
N ILE A 61 -3.24 -1.74 7.91
CA ILE A 61 -1.93 -1.44 7.30
C ILE A 61 -1.36 -0.12 7.85
N ALA A 62 -2.22 0.85 8.15
CA ALA A 62 -1.82 2.12 8.75
C ALA A 62 -1.27 1.96 10.18
N ARG A 63 -1.61 0.87 10.88
CA ARG A 63 -1.17 0.69 12.26
C ARG A 63 0.36 0.58 12.35
N PRO A 64 0.99 1.28 13.31
CA PRO A 64 2.42 1.14 13.54
C PRO A 64 2.73 -0.30 14.01
N MET A 65 3.79 -0.89 13.46
CA MET A 65 4.21 -2.24 13.84
C MET A 65 5.02 -2.19 15.16
N HIS A 66 4.33 -2.34 16.28
CA HIS A 66 4.94 -2.28 17.63
C HIS A 66 6.07 -3.31 17.83
N TRP A 67 6.01 -4.46 17.17
CA TRP A 67 7.08 -5.48 17.25
C TRP A 67 8.42 -4.97 16.69
N ILE A 68 8.42 -4.17 15.62
CA ILE A 68 9.65 -3.55 15.10
C ILE A 68 10.21 -2.58 16.14
N ARG A 69 9.36 -1.78 16.80
CA ARG A 69 9.79 -0.89 17.88
C ARG A 69 10.36 -1.66 19.07
N LEU A 70 9.80 -2.82 19.42
CA LEU A 70 10.36 -3.70 20.45
C LEU A 70 11.75 -4.22 20.07
N ILE A 71 11.95 -4.67 18.83
CA ILE A 71 13.27 -5.11 18.36
C ILE A 71 14.28 -3.95 18.37
N ILE A 72 13.88 -2.76 17.92
CA ILE A 72 14.72 -1.55 17.99
C ILE A 72 15.10 -1.26 19.45
N GLY A 73 14.12 -1.25 20.35
CA GLY A 73 14.34 -1.01 21.78
C GLY A 73 15.26 -2.05 22.42
N LEU A 74 15.09 -3.33 22.09
CA LEU A 74 15.94 -4.41 22.56
C LEU A 74 17.39 -4.26 22.06
N LEU A 75 17.56 -3.94 20.77
CA LEU A 75 18.88 -3.72 20.18
C LEU A 75 19.60 -2.56 20.89
N ILE A 76 18.91 -1.44 21.11
CA ILE A 76 19.45 -0.29 21.84
C ILE A 76 19.79 -0.68 23.28
N ALA A 77 18.93 -1.44 23.95
CA ALA A 77 19.18 -1.90 25.32
C ALA A 77 20.45 -2.78 25.42
N VAL A 78 20.65 -3.70 24.47
CA VAL A 78 21.85 -4.55 24.40
C VAL A 78 23.11 -3.70 24.20
N VAL A 79 23.06 -2.70 23.31
CA VAL A 79 24.19 -1.79 23.06
C VAL A 79 24.53 -0.99 24.32
N ILE A 80 23.52 -0.43 25.00
CA ILE A 80 23.72 0.34 26.25
C ILE A 80 24.28 -0.57 27.35
N LEU A 81 23.73 -1.78 27.51
CA LEU A 81 24.17 -2.70 28.54
C LEU A 81 25.61 -3.16 28.31
N GLY A 82 25.98 -3.44 27.06
CA GLY A 82 27.36 -3.73 26.67
C GLY A 82 28.30 -2.56 26.99
N PHE A 83 27.89 -1.33 26.65
CA PHE A 83 28.69 -0.13 26.95
C PHE A 83 28.88 0.10 28.45
N VAL A 84 27.82 -0.05 29.24
CA VAL A 84 27.86 0.07 30.71
C VAL A 84 28.75 -1.03 31.32
N ALA A 85 28.63 -2.26 30.85
CA ALA A 85 29.46 -3.38 31.31
C ALA A 85 30.96 -3.12 31.02
N THR A 86 31.28 -2.57 29.85
CA THR A 86 32.66 -2.17 29.51
C THR A 86 33.18 -1.09 30.45
N ILE A 87 32.41 -0.01 30.70
CA ILE A 87 32.83 1.05 31.65
C ILE A 87 33.02 0.48 33.06
N TRP A 88 32.09 -0.37 33.50
CA TRP A 88 32.16 -0.98 34.83
C TRP A 88 33.39 -1.90 34.97
N ALA A 89 33.71 -2.68 33.94
CA ALA A 89 34.93 -3.49 33.91
C ALA A 89 36.20 -2.62 33.95
N LEU A 90 36.26 -1.53 33.17
CA LEU A 90 37.41 -0.61 33.15
C LEU A 90 37.62 0.13 34.47
N THR A 91 36.56 0.42 35.22
CA THR A 91 36.64 1.13 36.51
C THR A 91 36.91 0.21 37.70
N THR A 92 36.58 -1.08 37.59
CA THR A 92 36.76 -2.06 38.67
C THR A 92 38.05 -2.86 38.52
N ALA A 93 38.54 -3.04 37.28
CA ALA A 93 39.81 -3.69 37.04
C ALA A 93 40.95 -2.65 37.21
N ASP A 94 41.94 -2.97 38.05
CA ASP A 94 43.24 -2.29 38.08
C ASP A 94 44.00 -2.60 36.79
N ILE A 95 43.52 -2.07 35.66
CA ILE A 95 44.15 -2.24 34.36
C ILE A 95 45.38 -1.34 34.36
N ALA A 96 46.52 -1.94 34.69
CA ALA A 96 47.82 -1.33 34.44
C ALA A 96 47.97 -1.16 32.93
N ILE A 97 47.74 0.05 32.41
CA ILE A 97 48.02 0.42 31.02
C ILE A 97 49.54 0.49 30.84
N GLN A 98 50.20 -0.68 30.83
CA GLN A 98 51.62 -0.80 30.54
C GLN A 98 51.78 -1.23 29.09
N GLY A 99 52.16 -0.28 28.24
CA GLY A 99 52.64 -0.53 26.88
C GLY A 99 51.55 -0.71 25.82
N PHE A 100 50.72 0.31 25.58
CA PHE A 100 49.82 0.33 24.42
C PHE A 100 50.65 0.43 23.13
N SER A 101 50.68 -0.63 22.32
CA SER A 101 51.45 -0.64 21.07
C SER A 101 50.72 0.14 19.96
N PHE A 102 51.46 0.66 18.96
CA PHE A 102 50.84 1.33 17.80
C PHE A 102 49.88 0.38 17.04
N PHE A 103 50.20 -0.91 16.99
CA PHE A 103 49.34 -1.92 16.37
C PHE A 103 48.02 -2.12 17.15
N GLU A 104 48.07 -2.17 18.48
CA GLU A 104 46.84 -2.24 19.32
C GLU A 104 45.96 -1.01 19.16
N PHE A 105 46.56 0.18 19.01
CA PHE A 105 45.81 1.41 18.74
C PHE A 105 45.06 1.32 17.41
N ILE A 106 45.74 0.93 16.33
CA ILE A 106 45.10 0.76 15.02
C ILE A 106 43.98 -0.27 15.08
N GLN A 107 44.19 -1.41 15.76
CA GLN A 107 43.18 -2.45 15.91
C GLN A 107 41.95 -1.97 16.69
N THR A 108 42.15 -1.21 17.77
CA THR A 108 41.05 -0.64 18.56
C THR A 108 40.22 0.34 17.73
N VAL A 109 40.89 1.20 16.96
CA VAL A 109 40.24 2.16 16.06
C VAL A 109 39.48 1.42 14.95
N GLU A 110 40.08 0.41 14.32
CA GLU A 110 39.46 -0.40 13.29
C GLU A 110 38.21 -1.13 13.80
N ALA A 111 38.28 -1.71 15.00
CA ALA A 111 37.13 -2.33 15.65
C ALA A 111 36.01 -1.31 15.91
N GLY A 112 36.35 -0.15 16.48
CA GLY A 112 35.37 0.92 16.74
C GLY A 112 34.69 1.44 15.47
N ILE A 113 35.43 1.59 14.36
CA ILE A 113 34.87 2.00 13.07
C ILE A 113 33.90 0.95 12.54
N ASN A 114 34.29 -0.33 12.54
CA ASN A 114 33.41 -1.42 12.07
C ASN A 114 32.12 -1.46 12.89
N ASP A 115 32.22 -1.38 14.22
CA ASP A 115 31.05 -1.41 15.10
C ASP A 115 30.08 -0.26 14.81
N ILE A 116 30.58 0.96 14.61
CA ILE A 116 29.75 2.12 14.26
C ILE A 116 29.05 1.90 12.91
N ILE A 117 29.77 1.37 11.91
CA ILE A 117 29.20 1.11 10.58
C ILE A 117 28.11 0.05 10.68
N PHE A 118 28.37 -1.08 11.35
CA PHE A 118 27.38 -2.15 11.50
C PHE A 118 26.16 -1.70 12.30
N LEU A 119 26.36 -0.95 13.37
CA LEU A 119 25.28 -0.42 14.20
C LEU A 119 24.43 0.58 13.42
N GLY A 120 25.06 1.50 12.68
CA GLY A 120 24.39 2.46 11.80
C GLY A 120 23.58 1.76 10.70
N ALA A 121 24.18 0.79 10.02
CA ALA A 121 23.51 -0.01 8.99
C ALA A 121 22.34 -0.81 9.56
N GLY A 122 22.50 -1.39 10.75
CA GLY A 122 21.45 -2.12 11.46
C GLY A 122 20.26 -1.24 11.81
N ILE A 123 20.49 -0.06 12.39
CA ILE A 123 19.43 0.92 12.69
C ILE A 123 18.74 1.37 11.41
N PHE A 124 19.50 1.74 10.37
CA PHE A 124 18.94 2.16 9.08
C PHE A 124 18.09 1.06 8.44
N PHE A 125 18.58 -0.18 8.44
CA PHE A 125 17.82 -1.33 7.96
C PHE A 125 16.51 -1.49 8.74
N LEU A 126 16.58 -1.44 10.07
CA LEU A 126 15.42 -1.69 10.93
C LEU A 126 14.35 -0.59 10.78
N VAL A 127 14.76 0.67 10.66
CA VAL A 127 13.85 1.80 10.37
C VAL A 127 13.21 1.65 8.98
N THR A 128 13.95 1.17 7.98
CA THR A 128 13.42 1.01 6.61
C THR A 128 12.58 -0.25 6.41
N VAL A 129 12.74 -1.29 7.24
CA VAL A 129 11.96 -2.53 7.16
C VAL A 129 10.45 -2.27 7.31
N GLU A 130 10.03 -1.41 8.23
CA GLU A 130 8.61 -1.09 8.40
C GLU A 130 8.03 -0.50 7.11
N VAL A 131 8.75 0.43 6.48
CA VAL A 131 8.35 1.07 5.22
C VAL A 131 8.27 0.03 4.10
N ARG A 132 9.26 -0.86 3.98
CA ARG A 132 9.28 -1.91 2.93
C ARG A 132 8.10 -2.87 3.08
N ILE A 133 7.79 -3.29 4.32
CA ILE A 133 6.65 -4.17 4.60
C ILE A 133 5.33 -3.49 4.25
N LYS A 134 5.13 -2.24 4.70
CA LYS A 134 3.91 -1.46 4.39
C LYS A 134 3.77 -1.23 2.88
N ARG A 135 4.86 -0.90 2.18
CA ARG A 135 4.87 -0.73 0.72
C ARG A 135 4.44 -2.01 -0.01
N ASN A 136 4.95 -3.16 0.40
CA ASN A 136 4.61 -4.43 -0.24
C ASN A 136 3.12 -4.78 -0.05
N ARG A 137 2.57 -4.54 1.15
CA ARG A 137 1.13 -4.71 1.42
C ARG A 137 0.27 -3.77 0.55
N ALA A 138 0.67 -2.51 0.41
CA ALA A 138 -0.02 -1.54 -0.44
C ALA A 138 0.02 -1.95 -1.93
N LEU A 139 1.17 -2.38 -2.44
CA LEU A 139 1.29 -2.87 -3.81
C LEU A 139 0.42 -4.09 -4.10
N LYS A 140 0.30 -5.01 -3.13
CA LYS A 140 -0.58 -6.17 -3.28
C LYS A 140 -2.05 -5.75 -3.42
N ALA A 141 -2.51 -4.81 -2.59
CA ALA A 141 -3.86 -4.26 -2.70
C ALA A 141 -4.10 -3.55 -4.04
N LEU A 142 -3.11 -2.81 -4.56
CA LEU A 142 -3.19 -2.19 -5.89
C LEU A 142 -3.29 -3.20 -7.03
N ASN A 143 -2.59 -4.33 -6.92
CA ASN A 143 -2.69 -5.40 -7.93
C ASN A 143 -4.08 -6.04 -7.96
N GLU A 144 -4.72 -6.22 -6.80
CA GLU A 144 -6.11 -6.71 -6.73
C GLU A 144 -7.06 -5.72 -7.45
N LEU A 145 -6.94 -4.42 -7.20
CA LEU A 145 -7.73 -3.39 -7.91
C LEU A 145 -7.47 -3.38 -9.43
N ARG A 146 -6.22 -3.55 -9.86
CA ARG A 146 -5.86 -3.64 -11.29
C ARG A 146 -6.52 -4.84 -11.96
N ALA A 147 -6.66 -5.96 -11.26
CA ALA A 147 -7.33 -7.13 -11.81
C ALA A 147 -8.81 -6.83 -12.11
N ILE A 148 -9.52 -6.15 -11.20
CA ILE A 148 -10.91 -5.71 -11.45
C ILE A 148 -10.97 -4.74 -12.64
N ALA A 149 -10.08 -3.75 -12.70
CA ALA A 149 -10.06 -2.80 -13.82
C ALA A 149 -9.88 -3.51 -15.17
N HIS A 150 -9.02 -4.52 -15.25
CA HIS A 150 -8.89 -5.35 -16.46
C HIS A 150 -10.13 -6.19 -16.75
N VAL A 151 -10.83 -6.72 -15.74
CA VAL A 151 -12.09 -7.44 -15.96
C VAL A 151 -13.16 -6.51 -16.52
N ILE A 152 -13.25 -5.27 -16.04
CA ILE A 152 -14.15 -4.23 -16.59
C ILE A 152 -13.78 -3.97 -18.06
N ASP A 153 -12.50 -3.76 -18.36
CA ASP A 153 -11.99 -3.57 -19.72
C ASP A 153 -12.35 -4.75 -20.67
N MET A 154 -12.22 -5.99 -20.20
CA MET A 154 -12.66 -7.16 -20.99
C MET A 154 -14.17 -7.16 -21.27
N HIS A 155 -14.99 -6.66 -20.34
CA HIS A 155 -16.43 -6.49 -20.59
C HIS A 155 -16.72 -5.39 -21.62
N GLN A 156 -15.84 -4.39 -21.78
CA GLN A 156 -15.93 -3.35 -22.81
C GLN A 156 -15.64 -3.88 -24.22
N LEU A 157 -14.76 -4.86 -24.38
CA LEU A 157 -14.36 -5.38 -25.70
C LEU A 157 -15.55 -5.86 -26.57
N THR A 158 -16.62 -6.34 -25.94
CA THR A 158 -17.82 -6.83 -26.65
C THR A 158 -18.86 -5.73 -26.92
N LYS A 159 -18.60 -4.49 -26.48
CA LYS A 159 -19.55 -3.39 -26.41
C LYS A 159 -19.07 -2.25 -27.31
N ASP A 160 -19.08 -2.51 -28.62
CA ASP A 160 -18.64 -1.58 -29.66
C ASP A 160 -19.84 -0.73 -30.18
N PRO A 161 -19.86 0.60 -29.96
CA PRO A 161 -20.92 1.48 -30.45
C PRO A 161 -20.96 1.60 -31.98
N ASP A 162 -19.82 1.43 -32.67
CA ASP A 162 -19.74 1.55 -34.12
C ASP A 162 -20.50 0.43 -34.83
N ARG A 163 -20.69 -0.73 -34.17
CA ARG A 163 -21.50 -1.85 -34.70
C ARG A 163 -22.99 -1.52 -34.78
N LEU A 164 -23.49 -0.62 -33.93
CA LEU A 164 -24.89 -0.16 -33.98
C LEU A 164 -25.12 0.92 -35.04
N ILE A 165 -24.09 1.70 -35.37
CA ILE A 165 -24.18 2.83 -36.32
C ILE A 165 -23.90 2.36 -37.75
N SER A 166 -22.99 1.40 -37.93
CA SER A 166 -22.36 1.15 -39.24
C SER A 166 -22.89 -0.06 -40.02
N GLY A 167 -23.86 -0.83 -39.52
CA GLY A 167 -24.38 -2.00 -40.24
C GLY A 167 -23.30 -3.01 -40.66
N ARG A 168 -22.24 -3.14 -39.86
CA ARG A 168 -21.06 -3.98 -40.14
C ARG A 168 -21.51 -5.44 -40.35
N SER A 169 -20.95 -6.11 -41.35
CA SER A 169 -21.22 -7.53 -41.58
C SER A 169 -20.59 -8.37 -40.47
N ASP A 170 -21.44 -8.82 -39.55
CA ASP A 170 -21.04 -9.73 -38.47
C ASP A 170 -20.48 -11.04 -39.05
N THR A 171 -19.34 -11.46 -38.51
CA THR A 171 -18.82 -12.81 -38.74
C THR A 171 -19.50 -13.81 -37.79
N ARG A 172 -19.41 -15.12 -38.08
CA ARG A 172 -20.03 -16.17 -37.24
C ARG A 172 -19.60 -16.13 -35.77
N SER A 173 -18.41 -15.59 -35.48
CA SER A 173 -17.85 -15.47 -34.13
C SER A 173 -18.00 -14.06 -33.54
N SER A 174 -18.68 -13.14 -34.23
CA SER A 174 -18.86 -11.78 -33.73
C SER A 174 -19.79 -11.77 -32.50
N PRO A 175 -19.51 -10.97 -31.46
CA PRO A 175 -20.35 -10.90 -30.27
C PRO A 175 -21.79 -10.51 -30.64
N LYS A 176 -22.79 -11.18 -30.07
CA LYS A 176 -24.20 -10.84 -30.30
C LYS A 176 -24.57 -9.54 -29.61
N THR A 177 -25.15 -8.61 -30.36
CA THR A 177 -25.61 -7.32 -29.83
C THR A 177 -26.98 -7.49 -29.19
N THR A 178 -27.05 -7.47 -27.86
CA THR A 178 -28.31 -7.59 -27.10
C THR A 178 -28.84 -6.25 -26.57
N LEU A 179 -28.03 -5.19 -26.65
CA LEU A 179 -28.35 -3.87 -26.12
C LEU A 179 -28.67 -2.88 -27.26
N ASN A 180 -29.68 -2.03 -27.05
CA ASN A 180 -29.94 -0.90 -27.94
C ASN A 180 -28.89 0.22 -27.72
N ALA A 181 -28.84 1.20 -28.63
CA ALA A 181 -27.84 2.28 -28.59
C ALA A 181 -27.83 3.07 -27.27
N PHE A 182 -29.01 3.35 -26.71
CA PHE A 182 -29.14 4.07 -25.45
C PHE A 182 -28.58 3.27 -24.27
N LEU A 183 -28.96 1.99 -24.17
CA LEU A 183 -28.50 1.07 -23.13
C LEU A 183 -27.00 0.78 -23.26
N LEU A 184 -26.48 0.65 -24.47
CA LEU A 184 -25.06 0.46 -24.72
C LEU A 184 -24.27 1.67 -24.20
N ARG A 185 -24.68 2.89 -24.57
CA ARG A 185 -24.04 4.11 -24.07
C ARG A 185 -24.04 4.16 -22.55
N ARG A 186 -25.19 3.89 -21.93
CA ARG A 186 -25.32 3.89 -20.47
C ARG A 186 -24.45 2.82 -19.80
N TYR A 187 -24.26 1.68 -20.46
CA TYR A 187 -23.38 0.62 -19.99
C TYR A 187 -21.90 1.07 -20.00
N LEU A 188 -21.45 1.70 -21.08
CA LEU A 188 -20.09 2.24 -21.20
C LEU A 188 -19.84 3.37 -20.19
N ASP A 189 -20.81 4.26 -19.98
CA ASP A 189 -20.75 5.31 -18.96
C ASP A 189 -20.49 4.70 -17.57
N TYR A 190 -21.24 3.67 -17.19
CA TYR A 190 -21.05 2.99 -15.90
C TYR A 190 -19.75 2.19 -15.77
N CYS A 191 -19.08 1.85 -16.88
CA CYS A 191 -17.76 1.23 -16.84
C CYS A 191 -16.63 2.24 -16.71
N SER A 192 -16.92 3.52 -17.00
CA SER A 192 -15.98 4.63 -16.87
C SER A 192 -16.09 5.35 -15.51
N GLU A 193 -17.27 5.30 -14.89
CA GLU A 193 -17.53 5.74 -13.49
C GLU A 193 -16.85 4.81 -12.47
#